data_AF-A0A5N5W5D3-F1
#
_entry.id   AF-A0A5N5W5D3-F1
#
_cell.length_a   1.000
_cell.length_b   1.000
_cell.length_c   1.000
_cell.angle_alpha   90.00
_cell.angle_beta   90.00
_cell.angle_gamma   90.00
#
_symmetry.space_group_name_H-M   'P 1'
#
loop_
_entity.id
_entity.type
_entity.pdbx_description
1 polymer ?
#
loop_
_entity_poly.entity_id
_entity_poly.type
_entity_poly.pdbx_seq_one_letter_code
_entity_poly.pdbx_strand_id
1 'polypeptide(L)'
;MTTPSALVRPSDVPFPRRLAARLALAVAFPLSLLPPHRLRAVLAVLRRGAVPASYERAGAARRAVCAVSLYCAGPRGCLPRSLGTALLCRFGGCWPTWCTGVRKVPPFSAHAWVEAEGRPVDEGVPDDYFGRLLTVAPGPSPRKRPLP
;
A
#
# COMPACT_ATOMS: atom_id res chain seq x y z
N MET A 1 26.04 -0.68 -11.92
CA MET A 1 25.42 0.10 -13.01
C MET A 1 24.05 0.58 -12.57
N THR A 2 23.88 1.86 -12.26
CA THR A 2 22.55 2.46 -12.07
C THR A 2 21.99 2.80 -13.44
N THR A 3 21.10 1.97 -13.96
CA THR A 3 20.29 2.34 -15.11
C THR A 3 19.46 3.57 -14.72
N PRO A 4 19.51 4.68 -15.46
CA PRO A 4 18.60 5.79 -15.23
C PRO A 4 17.19 5.32 -15.60
N SER A 5 16.46 4.76 -14.63
CA SER A 5 15.03 4.52 -14.79
C SER A 5 14.35 5.89 -14.73
N ALA A 6 13.82 6.33 -15.87
CA ALA A 6 12.92 7.47 -15.92
C ALA A 6 11.76 7.20 -14.95
N LEU A 7 11.70 7.94 -13.85
CA LEU A 7 10.61 7.85 -12.90
C LEU A 7 9.37 8.48 -13.55
N VAL A 8 8.41 7.65 -13.95
CA VAL A 8 7.14 8.15 -14.48
C VAL A 8 6.32 8.70 -13.32
N ARG A 9 6.05 10.02 -13.37
CA ARG A 9 5.16 10.69 -12.43
C ARG A 9 3.77 10.78 -13.05
N PRO A 10 2.73 10.15 -12.46
CA PRO A 10 1.37 10.31 -12.97
C PRO A 10 0.91 11.78 -12.90
N SER A 11 0.44 12.34 -14.02
CA SER A 11 0.03 13.75 -14.15
C SER A 11 -1.45 13.98 -13.84
N ASP A 12 -2.30 12.97 -13.99
CA ASP A 12 -3.75 13.19 -14.11
C ASP A 12 -4.50 13.01 -12.78
N VAL A 13 -3.86 13.35 -11.66
CA VAL A 13 -4.46 13.22 -10.32
C VAL A 13 -5.16 14.53 -9.94
N PRO A 14 -6.48 14.54 -9.64
CA PRO A 14 -7.20 15.74 -9.23
C PRO A 14 -6.60 16.38 -7.97
N PHE A 15 -6.68 17.72 -7.87
CA PHE A 15 -6.06 18.48 -6.76
C PHE A 15 -6.48 18.01 -5.35
N PRO A 16 -7.77 17.77 -5.04
CA PRO A 16 -8.16 17.29 -3.71
C PRO A 16 -7.48 15.95 -3.36
N ARG A 17 -7.36 15.06 -4.36
CA ARG A 17 -6.71 13.76 -4.19
C ARG A 17 -5.20 13.89 -4.01
N ARG A 18 -4.55 14.89 -4.64
CA ARG A 18 -3.13 15.20 -4.39
C ARG A 18 -2.91 15.69 -2.96
N LEU A 19 -3.79 16.55 -2.44
CA LEU A 19 -3.68 17.00 -1.05
C LEU A 19 -3.87 15.84 -0.08
N ALA A 20 -4.89 15.01 -0.28
CA ALA A 20 -5.10 13.81 0.53
C ALA A 20 -3.90 12.84 0.47
N ALA A 21 -3.28 12.68 -0.71
CA ALA A 21 -2.08 11.85 -0.85
C ALA A 21 -0.87 12.44 -0.09
N ARG A 22 -0.71 13.77 -0.07
CA ARG A 22 0.34 14.43 0.74
C ARG A 22 0.11 14.21 2.23
N LEU A 23 -1.13 14.36 2.70
CA LEU A 23 -1.48 14.09 4.09
C LEU A 23 -1.24 12.61 4.46
N ALA A 24 -1.63 11.69 3.58
CA ALA A 24 -1.36 10.26 3.76
C ALA A 24 0.15 10.00 3.88
N LEU A 25 0.98 10.65 3.06
CA LEU A 25 2.44 10.52 3.15
C LEU A 25 3.04 11.15 4.40
N ALA A 26 2.54 12.31 4.84
CA ALA A 26 2.96 12.95 6.07
C ALA A 26 2.79 12.01 7.29
N VAL A 27 1.79 11.14 7.25
CA VAL A 27 1.59 10.07 8.24
C VAL A 27 2.41 8.83 7.91
N ALA A 28 2.53 8.44 6.64
CA ALA A 28 3.24 7.21 6.24
C ALA A 28 4.74 7.24 6.56
N PHE A 29 5.40 8.39 6.40
CA PHE A 29 6.83 8.53 6.68
C PHE A 29 7.19 8.24 8.15
N PRO A 30 6.59 8.87 9.17
CA PRO A 30 6.88 8.53 10.56
C PRO A 30 6.47 7.10 10.91
N LEU A 31 5.37 6.56 10.34
CA LEU A 31 5.02 5.15 10.51
C LEU A 31 6.09 4.20 9.94
N SER A 32 6.79 4.58 8.87
CA SER A 32 7.86 3.78 8.27
C SER A 32 9.08 3.61 9.19
N LEU A 33 9.21 4.46 10.21
CA LEU A 33 10.29 4.43 11.19
C LEU A 33 9.96 3.58 12.42
N LEU A 34 8.69 3.13 12.56
CA LEU A 34 8.28 2.30 13.68
C LEU A 34 8.82 0.87 13.54
N PRO A 35 9.16 0.21 14.67
CA PRO A 35 9.50 -1.20 14.63
C PRO A 35 8.28 -2.03 14.17
N PRO A 36 8.48 -3.19 13.51
CA PRO A 36 7.41 -3.95 12.85
C PRO A 36 6.20 -4.27 13.73
N HIS A 37 6.42 -4.58 15.02
CA HIS A 37 5.33 -4.89 15.95
C HIS A 37 4.44 -3.67 16.24
N ARG A 38 5.02 -2.47 16.39
CA ARG A 38 4.26 -1.23 16.59
C ARG A 38 3.55 -0.83 15.31
N LEU A 39 4.22 -0.93 14.16
CA LEU A 39 3.62 -0.65 12.87
C LEU A 39 2.38 -1.54 12.65
N ARG A 40 2.51 -2.85 12.88
CA ARG A 40 1.39 -3.79 12.82
C ARG A 40 0.24 -3.37 13.74
N ALA A 41 0.53 -3.03 15.00
CA ALA A 41 -0.49 -2.64 15.96
C ALA A 41 -1.25 -1.38 15.50
N VAL A 42 -0.53 -0.35 15.05
CA VAL A 42 -1.12 0.88 14.53
C VAL A 42 -2.00 0.61 13.31
N LEU A 43 -1.49 -0.12 12.31
CA LEU A 43 -2.26 -0.47 11.12
C LEU A 43 -3.50 -1.32 11.46
N ALA A 44 -3.40 -2.22 12.44
CA ALA A 44 -4.52 -3.03 12.92
C ALA A 44 -5.64 -2.19 13.56
N VAL A 45 -5.31 -1.03 14.13
CA VAL A 45 -6.29 -0.06 14.62
C VAL A 45 -6.85 0.75 13.44
N LEU A 46 -5.99 1.27 12.57
CA LEU A 46 -6.40 2.13 11.44
C LEU A 46 -7.35 1.43 10.47
N ARG A 47 -7.17 0.12 10.23
CA ARG A 47 -8.04 -0.65 9.32
C ARG A 47 -9.49 -0.81 9.80
N ARG A 48 -9.77 -0.57 11.08
CA ARG A 48 -11.08 -0.88 11.67
C ARG A 48 -12.19 -0.06 11.00
N GLY A 49 -13.32 -0.72 10.73
CA GLY A 49 -14.51 -0.13 10.12
C GLY A 49 -14.40 0.14 8.62
N ALA A 50 -13.27 -0.15 7.97
CA ALA A 50 -13.11 0.02 6.53
C ALA A 50 -13.56 -1.23 5.77
N VAL A 51 -14.23 -1.02 4.63
CA VAL A 51 -14.57 -2.11 3.70
C VAL A 51 -13.35 -2.57 2.91
N PRO A 52 -13.30 -3.80 2.38
CA PRO A 52 -12.22 -4.21 1.47
C PRO A 52 -12.11 -3.26 0.27
N ALA A 53 -10.89 -2.86 -0.08
CA ALA A 53 -10.62 -2.06 -1.26
C ALA A 53 -10.62 -2.93 -2.53
N SER A 54 -11.19 -2.41 -3.62
CA SER A 54 -11.03 -3.00 -4.96
C SER A 54 -9.65 -2.68 -5.54
N TYR A 55 -9.22 -3.46 -6.53
CA TYR A 55 -7.94 -3.25 -7.21
C TYR A 55 -7.84 -1.84 -7.79
N GLU A 56 -8.89 -1.35 -8.44
CA GLU A 56 -8.93 -0.01 -9.03
C GLU A 56 -8.75 1.11 -8.01
N ARG A 57 -9.42 1.03 -6.86
CA ARG A 57 -9.32 2.05 -5.80
C ARG A 57 -7.91 2.09 -5.22
N ALA A 58 -7.34 0.91 -4.95
CA ALA A 58 -5.97 0.79 -4.44
C ALA A 58 -4.94 1.28 -5.47
N GLY A 59 -5.10 0.93 -6.75
CA GLY A 59 -4.22 1.38 -7.83
C GLY A 59 -4.27 2.89 -8.02
N ALA A 60 -5.47 3.48 -8.00
CA ALA A 60 -5.63 4.93 -8.09
C ALA A 60 -5.05 5.66 -6.87
N ALA A 61 -5.13 5.09 -5.67
CA ALA A 61 -4.45 5.62 -4.49
C ALA A 61 -2.92 5.55 -4.62
N ARG A 62 -2.38 4.42 -5.08
CA ARG A 62 -0.94 4.23 -5.32
C ARG A 62 -0.40 5.23 -6.33
N ARG A 63 -1.10 5.41 -7.46
CA ARG A 63 -0.77 6.42 -8.47
C ARG A 63 -0.76 7.83 -7.89
N ALA A 64 -1.76 8.19 -7.08
CA ALA A 64 -1.80 9.50 -6.42
C ALA A 64 -0.60 9.71 -5.47
N VAL A 65 -0.20 8.69 -4.71
CA VAL A 65 0.98 8.72 -3.84
C VAL A 65 2.28 8.90 -4.64
N CYS A 66 2.47 8.11 -5.70
CA CYS A 66 3.63 8.26 -6.59
C CYS A 66 3.65 9.61 -7.31
N ALA A 67 2.49 10.17 -7.63
CA ALA A 67 2.37 11.48 -8.27
C ALA A 67 2.79 12.65 -7.36
N VAL A 68 2.76 12.49 -6.03
CA VAL A 68 3.13 13.57 -5.09
C VAL A 68 4.50 13.37 -4.44
N SER A 69 5.16 12.21 -4.65
CA SER A 69 6.49 11.90 -4.11
C SER A 69 7.32 11.07 -5.07
N LEU A 70 8.42 11.65 -5.56
CA LEU A 70 9.41 10.95 -6.40
C LEU A 70 10.10 9.81 -5.64
N TYR A 71 10.29 9.96 -4.33
CA TYR A 71 10.85 8.89 -3.50
C TYR A 71 9.94 7.65 -3.51
N CYS A 72 8.63 7.85 -3.36
CA CYS A 72 7.65 6.77 -3.43
C CYS A 72 7.51 6.20 -4.86
N ALA A 73 7.67 7.03 -5.89
CA ALA A 73 7.72 6.55 -7.28
C ALA A 73 8.97 5.69 -7.55
N GLY A 74 10.07 5.94 -6.83
CA GLY A 74 11.32 5.20 -6.97
C GLY A 74 11.33 3.80 -6.34
N PRO A 75 12.35 2.99 -6.67
CA PRO A 75 12.45 1.59 -6.23
C PRO A 75 12.70 1.44 -4.71
N ARG A 76 13.25 2.46 -4.06
CA ARG A 76 13.60 2.44 -2.62
C ARG A 76 12.45 2.88 -1.71
N GLY A 77 11.39 3.49 -2.24
CA GLY A 77 10.29 4.05 -1.46
C GLY A 77 9.13 3.08 -1.20
N CYS A 78 9.33 1.77 -1.31
CA CYS A 78 8.24 0.78 -1.27
C CYS A 78 7.45 0.81 0.06
N LEU A 79 8.13 1.00 1.20
CA LEU A 79 7.48 1.06 2.51
C LEU A 79 6.56 2.29 2.67
N PRO A 80 7.03 3.55 2.56
CA PRO A 80 6.13 4.70 2.64
C PRO A 80 5.12 4.75 1.48
N ARG A 81 5.45 4.22 0.29
CA ARG A 81 4.48 4.09 -0.81
C ARG A 81 3.30 3.19 -0.42
N SER A 82 3.57 1.97 0.05
CA SER A 82 2.53 1.02 0.43
C SER A 82 1.69 1.52 1.60
N LEU A 83 2.33 2.12 2.61
CA LEU A 83 1.66 2.74 3.76
C LEU A 83 0.78 3.93 3.32
N GLY A 84 1.33 4.86 2.53
CA GLY A 84 0.59 6.00 2.01
C GLY A 84 -0.59 5.57 1.14
N THR A 85 -0.45 4.48 0.39
CA THR A 85 -1.53 3.90 -0.41
C THR A 85 -2.65 3.37 0.49
N ALA A 86 -2.32 2.57 1.51
CA ALA A 86 -3.29 2.04 2.47
C ALA A 86 -4.02 3.16 3.24
N LEU A 87 -3.29 4.19 3.69
CA LEU A 87 -3.85 5.36 4.37
C LEU A 87 -4.77 6.19 3.47
N LEU A 88 -4.38 6.40 2.21
CA LEU A 88 -5.22 7.12 1.26
C LEU A 88 -6.50 6.35 0.93
N CYS A 89 -6.42 5.02 0.79
CA CYS A 89 -7.62 4.17 0.73
C CYS A 89 -8.48 4.34 1.99
N ARG A 90 -7.85 4.39 3.18
CA ARG A 90 -8.56 4.53 4.45
C ARG A 90 -9.36 5.82 4.55
N PHE A 91 -8.83 6.92 4.02
CA PHE A 91 -9.56 8.19 3.91
C PHE A 91 -10.83 8.06 3.04
N GLY A 92 -10.81 7.17 2.04
CA GLY A 92 -11.98 6.81 1.23
C GLY A 92 -12.85 5.70 1.82
N GLY A 93 -12.65 5.31 3.08
CA GLY A 93 -13.46 4.31 3.78
C GLY A 93 -13.17 2.85 3.41
N CYS A 94 -12.16 2.59 2.59
CA CYS A 94 -11.73 1.22 2.25
C CYS A 94 -10.32 0.91 2.76
N TRP A 95 -9.98 -0.38 2.83
CA TRP A 95 -8.66 -0.85 3.24
C TRP A 95 -8.19 -1.92 2.26
N PRO A 96 -7.00 -1.79 1.66
CA PRO A 96 -6.37 -2.91 0.96
C PRO A 96 -5.67 -3.81 1.99
N THR A 97 -5.35 -5.04 1.64
CA THR A 97 -4.44 -5.83 2.47
C THR A 97 -3.05 -5.22 2.36
N TRP A 98 -2.55 -4.64 3.45
CA TRP A 98 -1.18 -4.15 3.48
C TRP A 98 -0.22 -5.30 3.78
N CYS A 99 0.88 -5.39 3.03
CA CYS A 99 1.83 -6.50 3.09
C CYS A 99 3.27 -5.99 3.20
N THR A 100 4.09 -6.69 3.99
CA THR A 100 5.56 -6.66 3.89
C THR A 100 6.10 -8.08 3.82
N GLY A 101 7.23 -8.23 3.16
CA GLY A 101 7.82 -9.53 2.93
C GLY A 101 9.06 -9.46 2.07
N VAL A 102 9.25 -10.44 1.21
CA VAL A 102 10.46 -10.63 0.41
C VAL A 102 10.14 -10.97 -1.04
N ARG A 103 11.03 -10.61 -1.95
CA ARG A 103 11.03 -11.13 -3.33
C ARG A 103 11.48 -12.59 -3.29
N LYS A 104 10.67 -13.51 -3.83
CA LYS A 104 11.02 -14.94 -3.86
C LYS A 104 12.02 -15.29 -4.96
N VAL A 105 12.16 -14.43 -5.97
CA VAL A 105 13.14 -14.59 -7.04
C VAL A 105 14.34 -13.65 -6.86
N PRO A 106 15.53 -14.02 -7.35
CA PRO A 106 16.70 -13.18 -7.29
C PRO A 106 16.51 -11.82 -8.01
N PRO A 107 17.08 -10.72 -7.48
CA PRO A 107 17.78 -10.63 -6.19
C PRO A 107 16.80 -10.63 -5.00
N PHE A 108 17.09 -11.48 -4.01
CA PHE A 108 16.34 -11.54 -2.76
C PHE A 108 16.45 -10.20 -2.02
N SER A 109 15.30 -9.60 -1.72
CA SER A 109 15.25 -8.31 -1.04
C SER A 109 13.92 -8.14 -0.32
N ALA A 110 13.93 -7.37 0.76
CA ALA A 110 12.72 -6.97 1.46
C ALA A 110 11.86 -6.06 0.57
N HIS A 111 10.54 -6.21 0.67
CA HIS A 111 9.58 -5.42 -0.09
C HIS A 111 8.32 -5.14 0.74
N ALA A 112 7.64 -4.05 0.38
CA ALA A 112 6.38 -3.64 0.98
C ALA A 112 5.41 -3.24 -0.14
N TRP A 113 4.18 -3.74 -0.08
CA TRP A 113 3.16 -3.54 -1.11
C TRP A 113 1.76 -3.58 -0.51
N VAL A 114 0.75 -3.36 -1.36
CA VAL A 114 -0.66 -3.58 -1.01
C VAL A 114 -1.27 -4.57 -1.98
N GLU A 115 -2.24 -5.33 -1.48
CA GLU A 115 -3.04 -6.27 -2.25
C GLU A 115 -4.51 -5.89 -2.18
N ALA A 116 -5.20 -6.09 -3.28
CA ALA A 116 -6.64 -5.94 -3.39
C ALA A 116 -7.14 -7.04 -4.33
N GLU A 117 -8.30 -7.62 -4.02
CA GLU A 117 -8.88 -8.72 -4.81
C GLU A 117 -7.91 -9.90 -5.00
N GLY A 118 -7.08 -10.19 -3.99
CA GLY A 118 -6.18 -11.34 -3.96
C GLY A 118 -4.84 -11.15 -4.69
N ARG A 119 -4.58 -9.98 -5.30
CA ARG A 119 -3.39 -9.75 -6.13
C ARG A 119 -2.60 -8.48 -5.75
N PRO A 120 -1.27 -8.44 -5.97
CA PRO A 120 -0.46 -7.24 -5.76
C PRO A 120 -0.88 -6.09 -6.68
N VAL A 121 -1.00 -4.89 -6.12
CA VAL A 121 -1.50 -3.71 -6.86
C VAL A 121 -0.38 -2.97 -7.58
N ASP A 122 -0.43 -2.96 -8.91
CA ASP A 122 0.45 -2.21 -9.81
C ASP A 122 1.96 -2.43 -9.57
N GLU A 123 2.35 -3.63 -9.11
CA GLU A 123 3.74 -4.01 -8.89
C GLU A 123 4.44 -4.54 -10.15
N GLY A 124 3.70 -4.84 -11.23
CA GLY A 124 4.26 -5.25 -12.53
C GLY A 124 4.93 -6.62 -12.51
N VAL A 125 4.51 -7.49 -11.59
CA VAL A 125 5.05 -8.84 -11.39
C VAL A 125 3.90 -9.85 -11.21
N PRO A 126 4.13 -11.16 -11.42
CA PRO A 126 3.14 -12.19 -11.14
C PRO A 126 2.63 -12.19 -9.69
N ASP A 127 1.42 -12.70 -9.46
CA ASP A 127 0.74 -12.66 -8.15
C ASP A 127 1.48 -13.44 -7.05
N ASP A 128 2.25 -14.45 -7.44
CA ASP A 128 3.05 -15.28 -6.55
C ASP A 128 4.51 -14.79 -6.44
N TYR A 129 4.86 -13.61 -6.95
CA TYR A 129 6.25 -13.14 -6.95
C TYR A 129 6.81 -12.84 -5.54
N PHE A 130 5.95 -12.44 -4.61
CA PHE A 130 6.34 -12.06 -3.24
C PHE A 130 5.97 -13.11 -2.20
N GLY A 131 6.85 -13.31 -1.22
CA GLY A 131 6.57 -14.06 0.00
C GLY A 131 6.12 -13.10 1.09
N ARG A 132 4.92 -13.28 1.65
CA ARG A 132 4.37 -12.44 2.72
C ARG A 132 4.99 -12.83 4.06
N LEU A 133 5.48 -11.84 4.81
CA LEU A 133 5.96 -12.04 6.20
C LEU A 133 5.00 -11.42 7.22
N LEU A 134 4.46 -10.24 6.91
CA LEU A 134 3.51 -9.54 7.75
C LEU A 134 2.39 -8.97 6.88
N THR A 135 1.15 -9.24 7.27
CA THR A 135 -0.04 -8.73 6.59
C THR A 135 -1.00 -8.06 7.57
N VAL A 136 -1.69 -7.03 7.07
CA VAL A 136 -2.79 -6.36 7.75
C VAL A 136 -3.95 -6.25 6.75
N ALA A 137 -4.75 -7.32 6.68
CA ALA A 137 -5.95 -7.41 5.85
C ALA A 137 -7.09 -6.52 6.40
N PRO A 138 -8.11 -6.18 5.59
CA PRO A 138 -9.34 -5.53 6.08
C PRO A 138 -9.96 -6.29 7.26
N GLY A 139 -10.71 -5.59 8.10
CA GLY A 139 -11.50 -6.25 9.15
C GLY A 139 -12.43 -7.31 8.53
N PRO A 140 -12.79 -8.39 9.27
CA PRO A 140 -13.83 -9.29 8.79
C PRO A 140 -15.06 -8.45 8.45
N SER A 141 -15.60 -8.63 7.24
CA SER A 141 -16.83 -7.96 6.84
C SER A 141 -17.91 -8.24 7.89
N PRO A 142 -18.66 -7.24 8.37
CA PRO A 142 -19.85 -7.50 9.17
C PRO A 142 -20.94 -8.10 8.26
N ARG A 143 -20.84 -9.42 8.00
CA ARG A 143 -21.81 -10.42 7.48
C ARG A 143 -21.04 -11.50 6.68
N LYS A 144 -21.23 -12.81 6.86
CA LYS A 144 -22.31 -13.60 7.49
C LYS A 144 -21.75 -14.55 8.57
N ARG A 145 -22.43 -14.61 9.71
CA ARG A 145 -22.39 -15.80 10.60
C ARG A 145 -22.86 -16.99 9.74
N PRO A 146 -22.16 -18.14 9.70
CA PRO A 146 -22.77 -19.34 9.12
C PRO A 146 -24.09 -19.58 9.88
N LEU A 147 -25.18 -19.78 9.15
CA LEU A 147 -26.37 -20.38 9.76
C LEU A 147 -25.97 -21.79 10.21
N PRO A 148 -26.46 -22.24 11.39
CA PRO A 148 -26.16 -23.58 11.90
C PRO A 148 -26.63 -24.68 10.93
#